data_AF-A0A2I9D0V0-F1
#
_entry.id   AF-A0A2I9D0V0-F1
#
_cell.length_a   1.000
_cell.length_b   1.000
_cell.length_c   1.000
_cell.angle_alpha   90.00
_cell.angle_beta   90.00
_cell.angle_gamma   90.00
#
_symmetry.space_group_name_H-M   'P 1'
#
loop_
_entity.id
_entity.type
_entity.pdbx_description
1 polymer ?
#
loop_
_entity_poly.entity_id
_entity_poly.type
_entity_poly.pdbx_seq_one_letter_code
_entity_poly.pdbx_strand_id
1 'polypeptide(L)'
;MVKPSSPFLTPAQREQFTRFPLLDERTLSRYYLLDNADLLLVRERRRNFNRLGFAVQLTVLRHLGRALRSGEAPPENVLVALAEQLQVDPACYAQYATRDPTRFEHFAALCQRFGYVELSRRLNHELRDWLMPLAVVTDQPFPLMSALMDELRRRKVLVPRFTVLERLVQAARVRADQHTYGLLNLPLKGDLAEKVDALLSPQGNEPISRFAWLGRPVGAPKAKHVLALLDKLAFVRTFPVQSNLRAFLPQSRLDHLAEEARRLSASHLGDFEPQRRRATLMACLFDLSKTLTDAVLDMHDRVMVSLLRDGEREAAEAFGKQGPPLVEQFGTFRSVCAAVIAAREQGADPYQAIEAVVNWRQLVETVREREVVRTEQLDPLHHALGRYAKVRSYAPRLLAAFSFQAEGTAAPLVEALNLLREMYAANKRALPERVPIGFVRQKWAGQVFKGSH
;
A
#
# COMPACT_ATOMS: atom_id res chain seq x y z
N MET A 1 -31.76 -11.17 -3.13
CA MET A 1 -31.84 -10.57 -1.77
C MET A 1 -30.78 -9.48 -1.67
N VAL A 2 -31.19 -8.21 -1.76
CA VAL A 2 -30.30 -7.08 -1.54
C VAL A 2 -29.97 -7.08 -0.05
N LYS A 3 -28.70 -7.30 0.31
CA LYS A 3 -28.22 -7.17 1.69
C LYS A 3 -28.68 -5.79 2.20
N PRO A 4 -29.31 -5.67 3.38
CA PRO A 4 -29.65 -4.36 3.93
C PRO A 4 -28.36 -3.54 3.97
N SER A 5 -28.38 -2.37 3.31
CA SER A 5 -27.26 -1.44 3.33
C SER A 5 -26.90 -1.21 4.80
N SER A 6 -25.64 -1.47 5.16
CA SER A 6 -25.18 -1.21 6.52
C SER A 6 -25.57 0.21 6.93
N PRO A 7 -26.12 0.41 8.14
CA PRO A 7 -26.62 1.72 8.54
C PRO A 7 -25.48 2.74 8.51
N PHE A 8 -25.78 3.96 8.04
CA PHE A 8 -24.80 5.05 7.87
C PHE A 8 -23.96 5.30 9.13
N LEU A 9 -24.57 5.18 10.31
CA LEU A 9 -23.90 5.05 11.59
C LEU A 9 -24.58 3.92 12.37
N THR A 10 -23.83 3.19 13.18
CA THR A 10 -24.44 2.24 14.12
C THR A 10 -25.24 3.00 15.19
N PRO A 11 -26.24 2.36 15.85
CA PRO A 11 -26.96 2.99 16.94
C PRO A 11 -26.02 3.54 18.03
N ALA A 12 -24.98 2.79 18.40
CA ALA A 12 -23.97 3.22 19.36
C ALA A 12 -23.16 4.45 18.89
N GLN A 13 -22.76 4.48 17.61
CA GLN A 13 -22.06 5.65 17.03
C GLN A 13 -22.96 6.89 16.99
N ARG A 14 -24.23 6.72 16.61
CA ARG A 14 -25.23 7.80 16.61
C ARG A 14 -25.49 8.30 18.03
N GLU A 15 -25.51 7.40 19.00
CA GLU A 15 -25.67 7.76 20.41
C GLU A 15 -24.54 8.68 20.87
N GLN A 16 -23.29 8.40 20.50
CA GLN A 16 -22.13 9.24 20.87
C GLN A 16 -22.27 10.73 20.48
N PHE A 17 -22.94 11.04 19.37
CA PHE A 17 -23.18 12.43 18.94
C PHE A 17 -24.48 13.03 19.47
N THR A 18 -25.42 12.21 19.92
CA THR A 18 -26.77 12.66 20.28
C THR A 18 -27.02 12.70 21.77
N ARG A 19 -26.36 11.82 22.54
CA ARG A 19 -26.43 11.81 24.00
C ARG A 19 -25.70 12.99 24.60
N PHE A 20 -26.08 13.34 25.82
CA PHE A 20 -25.26 14.23 26.63
C PHE A 20 -23.92 13.54 26.89
N PRO A 21 -22.78 14.13 26.48
CA PRO A 21 -21.49 13.47 26.62
C PRO A 21 -21.16 13.24 28.09
N LEU A 22 -20.41 12.16 28.36
CA LEU A 22 -19.86 11.93 29.70
C LEU A 22 -18.97 13.11 30.07
N LEU A 23 -19.15 13.61 31.28
CA LEU A 23 -18.48 14.82 31.75
C LEU A 23 -17.32 14.44 32.65
N ASP A 24 -16.12 14.83 32.25
CA ASP A 24 -14.95 14.86 33.11
C ASP A 24 -14.74 16.28 33.68
N GLU A 25 -13.85 16.41 34.67
CA GLU A 25 -13.51 17.69 35.29
C GLU A 25 -13.02 18.73 34.26
N ARG A 26 -12.35 18.27 33.19
CA ARG A 26 -11.87 19.13 32.10
C ARG A 26 -13.03 19.71 31.30
N THR A 27 -14.03 18.92 30.96
CA THR A 27 -15.23 19.37 30.24
C THR A 27 -16.06 20.31 31.09
N LEU A 28 -16.22 20.00 32.39
CA LEU A 28 -16.87 20.89 33.35
C LEU A 28 -16.18 22.25 33.42
N SER A 29 -14.86 22.26 33.63
CA SER A 29 -14.06 23.49 33.71
C SER A 29 -14.11 24.30 32.42
N ARG A 30 -14.16 23.65 31.26
CA ARG A 30 -14.12 24.31 29.95
C ARG A 30 -15.45 24.93 29.53
N TYR A 31 -16.58 24.27 29.81
CA TYR A 31 -17.88 24.68 29.26
C TYR A 31 -18.91 25.12 30.30
N TYR A 32 -18.73 24.75 31.57
CA TYR A 32 -19.70 24.96 32.64
C TYR A 32 -19.21 25.89 33.75
N LEU A 33 -18.02 26.47 33.58
CA LEU A 33 -17.56 27.58 34.40
C LEU A 33 -18.12 28.89 33.82
N LEU A 34 -18.80 29.67 34.65
CA LEU A 34 -19.37 30.97 34.30
C LEU A 34 -18.35 32.06 34.60
N ASP A 35 -18.05 32.89 33.59
CA ASP A 35 -17.24 34.08 33.80
C ASP A 35 -18.06 35.23 34.41
N ASN A 36 -17.40 36.35 34.73
CA ASN A 36 -18.09 37.51 35.30
C ASN A 36 -19.19 38.09 34.39
N ALA A 37 -19.00 38.03 33.06
CA ALA A 37 -19.99 38.52 32.12
C ALA A 37 -21.22 37.59 32.08
N ASP A 38 -21.00 36.29 32.17
CA ASP A 38 -22.05 35.27 32.27
C ASP A 38 -22.86 35.44 33.56
N LEU A 39 -22.18 35.62 34.70
CA LEU A 39 -22.85 35.83 35.99
C LEU A 39 -23.71 37.09 35.99
N LEU A 40 -23.25 38.18 35.38
CA LEU A 40 -24.04 39.40 35.22
C LEU A 40 -25.29 39.14 34.37
N LEU A 41 -25.13 38.46 33.23
CA LEU A 41 -26.24 38.12 32.33
C LEU A 41 -27.28 37.23 33.00
N VAL A 42 -26.84 36.24 33.77
CA VAL A 42 -27.71 35.34 34.54
C VAL A 42 -28.48 36.11 35.62
N ARG A 43 -27.82 37.05 36.32
CA ARG A 43 -28.42 37.83 37.43
C ARG A 43 -29.58 38.73 37.00
N GLU A 44 -29.64 39.13 35.73
CA GLU A 44 -30.77 39.88 35.15
C GLU A 44 -32.09 39.10 35.22
N ARG A 45 -32.04 37.76 35.29
CA ARG A 45 -33.23 36.92 35.34
C ARG A 45 -33.85 36.97 36.75
N ARG A 46 -35.17 37.18 36.80
CA ARG A 46 -35.95 37.17 38.05
C ARG A 46 -36.18 35.73 38.52
N ARG A 47 -36.02 35.48 39.83
CA ARG A 47 -36.20 34.19 40.52
C ARG A 47 -35.08 33.17 40.28
N ASN A 48 -34.76 32.39 41.31
CA ASN A 48 -33.62 31.45 41.31
C ASN A 48 -33.73 30.37 40.22
N PHE A 49 -34.92 29.81 39.98
CA PHE A 49 -35.12 28.80 38.94
C PHE A 49 -34.84 29.33 37.52
N ASN A 50 -35.15 30.59 37.23
CA ASN A 50 -34.86 31.19 35.93
C ASN A 50 -33.37 31.48 35.77
N ARG A 51 -32.67 31.85 36.86
CA ARG A 51 -31.21 32.05 36.86
C ARG A 51 -30.49 30.74 36.56
N LEU A 52 -30.82 29.67 37.30
CA LEU A 52 -30.25 28.35 37.08
C LEU A 52 -30.60 27.81 35.69
N GLY A 53 -31.86 27.92 35.27
CA GLY A 53 -32.31 27.50 33.95
C GLY A 53 -31.61 28.22 32.79
N PHE A 54 -31.44 29.53 32.90
CA PHE A 54 -30.72 30.34 31.91
C PHE A 54 -29.23 29.97 31.85
N ALA A 55 -28.58 29.75 32.99
CA ALA A 55 -27.18 29.29 33.04
C ALA A 55 -26.99 27.89 32.44
N VAL A 56 -27.93 26.97 32.70
CA VAL A 56 -27.94 25.66 32.04
C VAL A 56 -28.05 25.82 30.52
N GLN A 57 -28.99 26.63 30.02
CA GLN A 57 -29.12 26.83 28.57
C GLN A 57 -27.87 27.46 27.95
N LEU A 58 -27.26 28.44 28.62
CA LEU A 58 -26.03 29.10 28.18
C LEU A 58 -24.89 28.09 28.02
N THR A 59 -24.64 27.30 29.06
CA THR A 59 -23.52 26.35 29.08
C THR A 59 -23.76 25.16 28.16
N VAL A 60 -25.00 24.66 28.09
CA VAL A 60 -25.40 23.64 27.11
C VAL A 60 -25.27 24.14 25.68
N LEU A 61 -25.65 25.38 25.39
CA LEU A 61 -25.47 25.99 24.07
C LEU A 61 -23.99 26.07 23.70
N ARG A 62 -23.11 26.50 24.62
CA ARG A 62 -21.65 26.55 24.39
C ARG A 62 -21.04 25.17 24.14
N HIS A 63 -21.48 24.17 24.87
CA HIS A 63 -20.94 22.82 24.77
C HIS A 63 -21.48 22.05 23.56
N LEU A 64 -22.80 21.96 23.45
CA LEU A 64 -23.51 21.10 22.49
C LEU A 64 -23.93 21.84 21.22
N GLY A 65 -23.92 23.18 21.21
CA GLY A 65 -24.37 23.98 20.06
C GLY A 65 -25.87 23.89 19.78
N ARG A 66 -26.68 23.38 20.72
CA ARG A 66 -28.13 23.22 20.60
C ARG A 66 -28.84 23.41 21.94
N ALA A 67 -30.16 23.59 21.89
CA ALA A 67 -31.00 23.50 23.08
C ALA A 67 -31.11 22.06 23.60
N LEU A 68 -31.46 21.92 24.89
CA LEU A 68 -31.94 20.67 25.46
C LEU A 68 -33.26 20.27 24.79
N ARG A 69 -33.38 19.00 24.40
CA ARG A 69 -34.60 18.43 23.80
C ARG A 69 -35.73 18.36 24.83
N SER A 70 -36.95 18.15 24.35
CA SER A 70 -38.06 17.88 25.25
C SER A 70 -37.80 16.59 26.03
N GLY A 71 -37.98 16.63 27.36
CA GLY A 71 -37.65 15.52 28.27
C GLY A 71 -36.16 15.27 28.51
N GLU A 72 -35.24 16.00 27.86
CA GLU A 72 -33.80 15.89 28.12
C GLU A 72 -33.42 16.75 29.33
N ALA A 73 -32.91 16.11 30.38
CA ALA A 73 -32.36 16.79 31.55
C ALA A 73 -30.83 16.89 31.45
N PRO A 74 -30.23 17.99 31.92
CA PRO A 74 -28.78 18.04 32.11
C PRO A 74 -28.36 17.05 33.20
N PRO A 75 -27.14 16.49 33.13
CA PRO A 75 -26.58 15.66 34.19
C PRO A 75 -26.56 16.38 35.55
N GLU A 76 -26.69 15.63 36.64
CA GLU A 76 -26.78 16.17 38.00
C GLU A 76 -25.53 16.98 38.39
N ASN A 77 -24.34 16.51 38.02
CA ASN A 77 -23.09 17.22 38.27
C ASN A 77 -23.03 18.61 37.58
N VAL A 78 -23.66 18.79 36.41
CA VAL A 78 -23.80 20.11 35.77
C VAL A 78 -24.70 21.01 36.60
N LEU A 79 -25.84 20.47 37.06
CA LEU A 79 -26.79 21.23 37.87
C LEU A 79 -26.16 21.69 39.19
N VAL A 80 -25.47 20.79 39.89
CA VAL A 80 -24.77 21.09 41.14
C VAL A 80 -23.69 22.15 40.91
N ALA A 81 -22.82 21.95 39.92
CA ALA A 81 -21.73 22.89 39.63
C ALA A 81 -22.22 24.30 39.27
N LEU A 82 -23.33 24.42 38.53
CA LEU A 82 -23.92 25.72 38.19
C LEU A 82 -24.67 26.34 39.37
N ALA A 83 -25.36 25.53 40.17
CA ALA A 83 -26.08 25.97 41.35
C ALA A 83 -25.14 26.54 42.42
N GLU A 84 -23.99 25.89 42.63
CA GLU A 84 -22.92 26.38 43.52
C GLU A 84 -22.38 27.74 43.08
N GLN A 85 -22.07 27.90 41.78
CA GLN A 85 -21.60 29.17 41.21
C GLN A 85 -22.61 30.30 41.35
N LEU A 86 -23.92 29.98 41.33
CA LEU A 86 -25.00 30.95 41.42
C LEU A 86 -25.55 31.14 42.83
N GLN A 87 -25.09 30.35 43.80
CA GLN A 87 -25.59 30.30 45.19
C GLN A 87 -27.11 30.06 45.25
N VAL A 88 -27.59 29.05 44.51
CA VAL A 88 -29.01 28.64 44.48
C VAL A 88 -29.16 27.15 44.74
N ASP A 89 -30.37 26.70 45.07
CA ASP A 89 -30.69 25.28 45.24
C ASP A 89 -30.81 24.57 43.87
N PRO A 90 -30.06 23.49 43.59
CA PRO A 90 -30.19 22.70 42.35
C PRO A 90 -31.62 22.21 42.07
N ALA A 91 -32.41 21.92 43.12
CA ALA A 91 -33.77 21.41 42.99
C ALA A 91 -34.72 22.41 42.31
N CYS A 92 -34.39 23.70 42.30
CA CYS A 92 -35.21 24.71 41.64
C CYS A 92 -35.24 24.57 40.11
N TYR A 93 -34.32 23.81 39.50
CA TYR A 93 -34.32 23.54 38.06
C TYR A 93 -35.60 22.82 37.61
N ALA A 94 -36.18 21.96 38.43
CA ALA A 94 -37.42 21.25 38.10
C ALA A 94 -38.58 22.22 37.81
N GLN A 95 -38.63 23.37 38.50
CA GLN A 95 -39.64 24.40 38.26
C GLN A 95 -39.42 25.10 36.91
N TYR A 96 -38.16 25.29 36.50
CA TYR A 96 -37.82 25.85 35.20
C TYR A 96 -38.15 24.89 34.04
N ALA A 97 -37.92 23.59 34.22
CA ALA A 97 -38.12 22.57 33.20
C ALA A 97 -39.59 22.42 32.74
N THR A 98 -40.56 22.86 33.55
CA THR A 98 -42.00 22.75 33.23
C THR A 98 -42.54 23.80 32.26
N ARG A 99 -41.82 24.92 32.03
CA ARG A 99 -42.32 26.08 31.27
C ARG A 99 -41.62 26.24 29.92
N ASP A 100 -42.16 25.60 28.89
CA ASP A 100 -41.61 25.67 27.53
C ASP A 100 -41.48 27.08 26.95
N PRO A 101 -42.44 28.03 27.10
CA PRO A 101 -42.31 29.38 26.53
C PRO A 101 -41.09 30.14 27.06
N THR A 102 -40.85 30.09 28.38
CA THR A 102 -39.70 30.74 29.01
C THR A 102 -38.37 30.11 28.57
N ARG A 103 -38.37 28.79 28.31
CA ARG A 103 -37.20 28.09 27.77
C ARG A 103 -36.87 28.56 26.36
N PHE A 104 -37.86 28.71 25.49
CA PHE A 104 -37.65 29.20 24.13
C PHE A 104 -37.18 30.66 24.10
N GLU A 105 -37.78 31.54 24.90
CA GLU A 105 -37.38 32.95 25.00
C GLU A 105 -35.93 33.10 25.49
N HIS A 106 -35.56 32.38 26.55
CA HIS A 106 -34.19 32.38 27.07
C HIS A 106 -33.19 31.88 26.02
N PHE A 107 -33.53 30.81 25.30
CA PHE A 107 -32.65 30.24 24.28
C PHE A 107 -32.47 31.19 23.09
N ALA A 108 -33.55 31.83 22.63
CA ALA A 108 -33.50 32.83 21.58
C ALA A 108 -32.64 34.05 21.97
N ALA A 109 -32.80 34.54 23.21
CA ALA A 109 -31.98 35.63 23.73
C ALA A 109 -30.49 35.27 23.78
N LEU A 110 -30.16 34.04 24.18
CA LEU A 110 -28.79 33.52 24.16
C LEU A 110 -28.24 33.44 22.74
N CYS A 111 -29.02 32.93 21.78
CA CYS A 111 -28.58 32.84 20.40
C CYS A 111 -28.25 34.22 19.82
N GLN A 112 -29.13 35.20 20.03
CA GLN A 112 -28.92 36.58 19.58
C GLN A 112 -27.68 37.21 20.23
N ARG A 113 -27.52 37.04 21.56
CA ARG A 113 -26.41 37.65 22.31
C ARG A 113 -25.05 37.09 21.92
N PHE A 114 -24.95 35.77 21.74
CA PHE A 114 -23.67 35.10 21.47
C PHE A 114 -23.38 34.90 19.98
N GLY A 115 -24.29 35.33 19.10
CA GLY A 115 -24.13 35.28 17.65
C GLY A 115 -24.32 33.89 17.06
N TYR A 116 -25.20 33.08 17.65
CA TYR A 116 -25.56 31.79 17.06
C TYR A 116 -26.58 31.98 15.95
N VAL A 117 -26.37 31.27 14.85
CA VAL A 117 -27.23 31.34 13.67
C VAL A 117 -27.84 29.99 13.35
N GLU A 118 -29.07 29.98 12.84
CA GLU A 118 -29.67 28.77 12.29
C GLU A 118 -28.97 28.33 11.00
N LEU A 119 -29.05 27.03 10.72
CA LEU A 119 -28.52 26.48 9.47
C LEU A 119 -29.36 26.94 8.27
N SER A 120 -28.93 28.03 7.64
CA SER A 120 -29.53 28.53 6.39
C SER A 120 -29.19 27.64 5.19
N ARG A 121 -29.93 27.80 4.07
CA ARG A 121 -29.62 27.11 2.81
C ARG A 121 -28.21 27.43 2.30
N ARG A 122 -27.77 28.68 2.45
CA ARG A 122 -26.42 29.13 2.08
C ARG A 122 -25.35 28.41 2.90
N LEU A 123 -25.48 28.43 4.24
CA LEU A 123 -24.55 27.72 5.13
C LEU A 123 -24.55 26.22 4.87
N ASN A 124 -25.70 25.63 4.52
CA ASN A 124 -25.79 24.23 4.14
C ASN A 124 -24.91 23.91 2.92
N HIS A 125 -24.93 24.75 1.89
CA HIS A 125 -24.05 24.60 0.73
C HIS A 125 -22.57 24.79 1.09
N GLU A 126 -22.25 25.85 1.82
CA GLU A 126 -20.87 26.12 2.25
C GLU A 126 -20.27 24.98 3.08
N LEU A 127 -21.05 24.35 3.95
CA LEU A 127 -20.62 23.19 4.74
C LEU A 127 -20.43 21.94 3.88
N ARG A 128 -21.24 21.73 2.83
CA ARG A 128 -21.03 20.62 1.88
C ARG A 128 -19.74 20.80 1.10
N ASP A 129 -19.48 22.01 0.63
CA ASP A 129 -18.25 22.34 -0.10
C ASP A 129 -17.03 22.16 0.80
N TRP A 130 -17.13 22.59 2.06
CA TRP A 130 -16.08 22.39 3.07
C TRP A 130 -15.85 20.92 3.42
N LEU A 131 -16.91 20.12 3.50
CA LEU A 131 -16.82 18.70 3.87
C LEU A 131 -16.35 17.81 2.71
N MET A 132 -16.55 18.23 1.46
CA MET A 132 -16.17 17.46 0.26
C MET A 132 -14.68 17.04 0.24
N PRO A 133 -13.68 17.93 0.41
CA PRO A 133 -12.28 17.52 0.42
C PRO A 133 -11.94 16.56 1.57
N LEU A 134 -12.56 16.72 2.75
CA LEU A 134 -12.41 15.76 3.85
C LEU A 134 -12.98 14.39 3.48
N ALA A 135 -14.14 14.39 2.82
CA ALA A 135 -14.75 13.19 2.31
C ALA A 135 -13.90 12.53 1.23
N VAL A 136 -13.13 13.25 0.40
CA VAL A 136 -12.18 12.61 -0.54
C VAL A 136 -11.11 11.81 0.22
N VAL A 137 -10.62 12.30 1.35
CA VAL A 137 -9.59 11.63 2.15
C VAL A 137 -10.13 10.42 2.91
N THR A 138 -11.32 10.53 3.50
CA THR A 138 -11.95 9.45 4.28
C THR A 138 -13.40 9.26 3.89
N ASP A 139 -13.77 8.01 3.57
CA ASP A 139 -15.15 7.63 3.27
C ASP A 139 -15.96 7.30 4.51
N GLN A 140 -15.32 7.28 5.68
CA GLN A 140 -15.90 6.84 6.94
C GLN A 140 -16.89 7.87 7.49
N PRO A 141 -18.16 7.48 7.74
CA PRO A 141 -19.18 8.39 8.24
C PRO A 141 -18.86 9.07 9.58
N PHE A 142 -18.25 8.33 10.50
CA PHE A 142 -18.02 8.80 11.87
C PHE A 142 -17.01 9.97 11.95
N PRO A 143 -15.79 9.88 11.36
CA PRO A 143 -14.87 11.02 11.31
C PRO A 143 -15.46 12.26 10.64
N LEU A 144 -16.21 12.09 9.55
CA LEU A 144 -16.86 13.20 8.84
C LEU A 144 -17.95 13.87 9.69
N MET A 145 -18.73 13.08 10.42
CA MET A 145 -19.73 13.60 11.36
C MET A 145 -19.07 14.38 12.50
N SER A 146 -17.98 13.86 13.07
CA SER A 146 -17.21 14.56 14.11
C SER A 146 -16.69 15.90 13.60
N ALA A 147 -16.05 15.92 12.42
CA ALA A 147 -15.53 17.14 11.82
C ALA A 147 -16.66 18.15 11.55
N LEU A 148 -17.81 17.70 11.04
CA LEU A 148 -18.97 18.56 10.82
C LEU A 148 -19.49 19.19 12.12
N MET A 149 -19.58 18.41 13.20
CA MET A 149 -20.02 18.89 14.52
C MET A 149 -19.07 19.96 15.07
N ASP A 150 -17.76 19.74 14.96
CA ASP A 150 -16.76 20.71 15.41
C ASP A 150 -16.80 22.00 14.58
N GLU A 151 -17.01 21.89 13.26
CA GLU A 151 -17.10 23.04 12.37
C GLU A 151 -18.38 23.87 12.61
N LEU A 152 -19.51 23.21 12.90
CA LEU A 152 -20.74 23.90 13.33
C LEU A 152 -20.50 24.70 14.61
N ARG A 153 -19.83 24.09 15.61
CA ARG A 153 -19.47 24.77 16.86
C ARG A 153 -18.55 25.96 16.60
N ARG A 154 -17.52 25.78 15.77
CA ARG A 154 -16.56 26.83 15.40
C ARG A 154 -17.24 28.03 14.73
N ARG A 155 -18.21 27.78 13.83
CA ARG A 155 -18.98 28.81 13.13
C ARG A 155 -20.19 29.34 13.91
N LYS A 156 -20.42 28.86 15.15
CA LYS A 156 -21.61 29.14 15.96
C LYS A 156 -22.93 28.87 15.23
N VAL A 157 -22.96 27.83 14.42
CA VAL A 157 -24.19 27.37 13.76
C VAL A 157 -24.91 26.43 14.71
N LEU A 158 -26.19 26.68 14.95
CA LEU A 158 -27.02 25.82 15.76
C LEU A 158 -27.06 24.42 15.17
N VAL A 159 -26.77 23.41 16.00
CA VAL A 159 -26.73 22.02 15.57
C VAL A 159 -28.16 21.60 15.17
N PRO A 160 -28.41 21.30 13.88
CA PRO A 160 -29.73 20.93 13.41
C PRO A 160 -30.10 19.53 13.90
N ARG A 161 -31.31 19.07 13.55
CA ARG A 161 -31.71 17.67 13.76
C ARG A 161 -30.66 16.73 13.17
N PHE A 162 -30.37 15.63 13.86
CA PHE A 162 -29.31 14.70 13.47
C PHE A 162 -29.48 14.16 12.04
N THR A 163 -30.72 13.97 11.58
CA THR A 163 -31.02 13.55 10.20
C THR A 163 -30.61 14.57 9.14
N VAL A 164 -30.47 15.86 9.49
CA VAL A 164 -29.92 16.89 8.60
C VAL A 164 -28.40 16.73 8.49
N LEU A 165 -27.73 16.42 9.60
CA LEU A 165 -26.28 16.16 9.63
C LEU A 165 -25.92 14.91 8.83
N GLU A 166 -26.67 13.82 9.03
CA GLU A 166 -26.49 12.57 8.26
C GLU A 166 -26.60 12.85 6.75
N ARG A 167 -27.60 13.65 6.34
CA ARG A 167 -27.78 14.04 4.92
C ARG A 167 -26.64 14.92 4.40
N LEU A 168 -26.10 15.83 5.21
CA LEU A 168 -24.95 16.67 4.84
C LEU A 168 -23.71 15.80 4.57
N VAL A 169 -23.39 14.91 5.50
CA VAL A 169 -22.24 14.00 5.36
C VAL A 169 -22.44 13.06 4.18
N GLN A 170 -23.63 12.49 4.02
CA GLN A 170 -23.92 11.61 2.89
C GLN A 170 -23.79 12.33 1.55
N ALA A 171 -24.27 13.57 1.45
CA ALA A 171 -24.12 14.35 0.22
C ALA A 171 -22.65 14.68 -0.09
N ALA A 172 -21.84 15.00 0.93
CA ALA A 172 -20.41 15.23 0.74
C ALA A 172 -19.69 13.96 0.26
N ARG A 173 -20.04 12.78 0.81
CA ARG A 173 -19.50 11.47 0.36
C ARG A 173 -19.85 11.18 -1.09
N VAL A 174 -21.12 11.34 -1.48
CA VAL A 174 -21.57 11.16 -2.87
C VAL A 174 -20.79 12.08 -3.81
N ARG A 175 -20.57 13.34 -3.42
CA ARG A 175 -19.80 14.29 -4.23
C ARG A 175 -18.31 13.94 -4.29
N ALA A 176 -17.73 13.45 -3.21
CA ALA A 176 -16.35 12.95 -3.19
C ALA A 176 -16.17 11.72 -4.08
N ASP A 177 -17.14 10.81 -4.10
CA ASP A 177 -17.14 9.64 -5.00
C ASP A 177 -17.25 10.09 -6.46
N GLN A 178 -18.19 11.00 -6.78
CA GLN A 178 -18.32 11.58 -8.13
C GLN A 178 -17.03 12.28 -8.59
N HIS A 179 -16.38 13.04 -7.70
CA HIS A 179 -15.09 13.66 -7.98
C HIS A 179 -14.01 12.62 -8.27
N THR A 180 -13.92 11.58 -7.44
CA THR A 180 -12.97 10.47 -7.60
C THR A 180 -13.18 9.74 -8.93
N TYR A 181 -14.44 9.42 -9.26
CA TYR A 181 -14.76 8.75 -10.51
C TYR A 181 -14.49 9.63 -11.73
N GLY A 182 -14.79 10.93 -11.64
CA GLY A 182 -14.46 11.90 -12.68
C GLY A 182 -12.95 11.95 -12.96
N LEU A 183 -12.11 12.00 -11.92
CA LEU A 183 -10.66 12.00 -12.07
C LEU A 183 -10.13 10.69 -12.68
N LEU A 184 -10.60 9.53 -12.22
CA LEU A 184 -10.17 8.23 -12.73
C LEU A 184 -10.62 7.97 -14.17
N ASN A 185 -11.73 8.57 -14.58
CA ASN A 185 -12.26 8.47 -15.94
C ASN A 185 -11.74 9.56 -16.89
N LEU A 186 -11.07 10.59 -16.39
CA LEU A 186 -10.48 11.67 -17.19
C LEU A 186 -9.60 11.20 -18.38
N PRO A 187 -8.77 10.15 -18.26
CA PRO A 187 -7.93 9.71 -19.37
C PRO A 187 -8.68 8.80 -20.35
N LEU A 188 -9.92 8.39 -20.04
CA LEU A 188 -10.73 7.48 -20.86
C LEU A 188 -11.39 8.21 -22.04
N LYS A 189 -10.56 8.70 -22.96
CA LYS A 189 -10.99 9.36 -24.20
C LYS A 189 -11.10 8.35 -25.34
N GLY A 190 -11.98 8.62 -26.31
CA GLY A 190 -12.18 7.77 -27.49
C GLY A 190 -12.65 6.35 -27.12
N ASP A 191 -12.07 5.34 -27.75
CA ASP A 191 -12.43 3.92 -27.57
C ASP A 191 -12.00 3.31 -26.21
N LEU A 192 -11.24 4.06 -25.41
CA LEU A 192 -10.65 3.52 -24.19
C LEU A 192 -11.70 3.21 -23.12
N ALA A 193 -12.79 3.98 -23.06
CA ALA A 193 -13.89 3.71 -22.15
C ALA A 193 -14.57 2.36 -22.45
N GLU A 194 -14.75 2.03 -23.73
CA GLU A 194 -15.28 0.75 -24.18
C GLU A 194 -14.29 -0.39 -23.94
N LYS A 195 -12.98 -0.15 -24.15
CA LYS A 195 -11.93 -1.13 -23.81
C LYS A 195 -11.90 -1.47 -22.33
N VAL A 196 -12.13 -0.50 -21.44
CA VAL A 196 -12.24 -0.74 -19.99
C VAL A 196 -13.49 -1.57 -19.69
N ASP A 197 -14.64 -1.24 -20.27
CA ASP A 197 -15.86 -2.04 -20.09
C ASP A 197 -15.70 -3.48 -20.63
N ALA A 198 -15.01 -3.63 -21.77
CA ALA A 198 -14.70 -4.92 -22.38
C ALA A 198 -13.78 -5.81 -21.54
N LEU A 199 -13.18 -5.30 -20.44
CA LEU A 199 -12.47 -6.13 -19.48
C LEU A 199 -13.39 -7.14 -18.79
N LEU A 200 -14.68 -6.82 -18.68
CA LEU A 200 -15.67 -7.64 -18.00
C LEU A 200 -16.20 -8.78 -18.86
N SER A 201 -15.89 -8.78 -20.15
CA SER A 201 -16.32 -9.80 -21.11
C SER A 201 -15.18 -10.74 -21.51
N PRO A 202 -15.48 -11.99 -21.89
CA PRO A 202 -14.53 -12.87 -22.55
C PRO A 202 -14.01 -12.25 -23.85
N GLN A 203 -12.74 -12.52 -24.20
CA GLN A 203 -12.12 -12.02 -25.42
C GLN A 203 -11.33 -13.11 -26.13
N GLY A 204 -11.50 -13.20 -27.46
CA GLY A 204 -10.85 -14.24 -28.27
C GLY A 204 -11.32 -15.63 -27.90
N ASN A 205 -10.38 -16.56 -27.72
CA ASN A 205 -10.66 -17.97 -27.39
C ASN A 205 -10.68 -18.26 -25.87
N GLU A 206 -10.49 -17.26 -25.01
CA GLU A 206 -10.53 -17.47 -23.56
C GLU A 206 -11.99 -17.43 -23.07
N PRO A 207 -12.46 -18.45 -22.32
CA PRO A 207 -13.85 -18.50 -21.84
C PRO A 207 -14.11 -17.56 -20.64
N ILE A 208 -13.05 -16.94 -20.09
CA ILE A 208 -13.12 -16.05 -18.93
C ILE A 208 -12.93 -14.60 -19.38
N SER A 209 -13.46 -13.66 -18.57
CA SER A 209 -13.23 -12.24 -18.84
C SER A 209 -11.77 -11.84 -18.70
N ARG A 210 -11.35 -10.78 -19.39
CA ARG A 210 -9.98 -10.23 -19.24
C ARG A 210 -9.68 -9.85 -17.80
N PHE A 211 -10.66 -9.33 -17.08
CA PHE A 211 -10.57 -9.03 -15.65
C PHE A 211 -10.24 -10.29 -14.83
N ALA A 212 -10.96 -11.39 -15.06
CA ALA A 212 -10.70 -12.67 -14.40
C ALA A 212 -9.33 -13.27 -14.79
N TRP A 213 -8.95 -13.15 -16.06
CA TRP A 213 -7.62 -13.57 -16.54
C TRP A 213 -6.49 -12.80 -15.83
N LEU A 214 -6.62 -11.49 -15.67
CA LEU A 214 -5.65 -10.65 -14.96
C LEU A 214 -5.46 -11.10 -13.51
N GLY A 215 -6.56 -11.38 -12.79
CA GLY A 215 -6.54 -11.83 -11.40
C GLY A 215 -6.04 -13.27 -11.18
N ARG A 216 -5.95 -14.10 -12.23
CA ARG A 216 -5.55 -15.51 -12.09
C ARG A 216 -4.08 -15.64 -11.64
N PRO A 217 -3.75 -16.39 -10.58
CA PRO A 217 -2.36 -16.59 -10.17
C PRO A 217 -1.57 -17.35 -11.24
N VAL A 218 -0.28 -17.05 -11.34
CA VAL A 218 0.66 -17.75 -12.23
C VAL A 218 1.43 -18.80 -11.42
N GLY A 219 1.71 -19.96 -12.03
CA GLY A 219 2.32 -21.11 -11.33
C GLY A 219 3.80 -20.94 -10.96
N ALA A 220 4.45 -22.05 -10.58
CA ALA A 220 5.81 -22.11 -10.03
C ALA A 220 6.91 -21.47 -10.91
N PRO A 221 8.07 -21.04 -10.36
CA PRO A 221 9.13 -20.34 -11.09
C PRO A 221 9.63 -21.06 -12.35
N LYS A 222 9.17 -20.61 -13.52
CA LYS A 222 9.52 -21.15 -14.84
C LYS A 222 9.54 -20.03 -15.88
N ALA A 223 10.38 -20.15 -16.91
CA ALA A 223 10.47 -19.19 -18.01
C ALA A 223 9.10 -18.86 -18.65
N LYS A 224 8.28 -19.88 -18.90
CA LYS A 224 6.91 -19.71 -19.44
C LYS A 224 5.99 -18.87 -18.55
N HIS A 225 6.21 -18.88 -17.24
CA HIS A 225 5.42 -18.13 -16.27
C HIS A 225 5.90 -16.67 -16.16
N VAL A 226 7.20 -16.40 -16.34
CA VAL A 226 7.70 -15.03 -16.54
C VAL A 226 7.06 -14.41 -17.78
N LEU A 227 7.01 -15.15 -18.90
CA LEU A 227 6.35 -14.71 -20.13
C LEU A 227 4.85 -14.41 -19.90
N ALA A 228 4.14 -15.29 -19.18
CA ALA A 228 2.73 -15.06 -18.87
C ALA A 228 2.49 -13.81 -18.01
N LEU A 229 3.38 -13.52 -17.04
CA LEU A 229 3.31 -12.28 -16.27
C LEU A 229 3.63 -11.05 -17.12
N LEU A 230 4.59 -11.15 -18.05
CA LEU A 230 4.90 -10.10 -19.01
C LEU A 230 3.74 -9.83 -19.98
N ASP A 231 2.99 -10.86 -20.40
CA ASP A 231 1.76 -10.70 -21.20
C ASP A 231 0.70 -9.90 -20.44
N LYS A 232 0.48 -10.24 -19.17
CA LYS A 232 -0.44 -9.49 -18.30
C LYS A 232 0.00 -8.04 -18.12
N LEU A 233 1.27 -7.82 -17.82
CA LEU A 233 1.82 -6.48 -17.62
C LEU A 233 1.73 -5.63 -18.89
N ALA A 234 2.05 -6.21 -20.05
CA ALA A 234 1.93 -5.54 -21.34
C ALA A 234 0.47 -5.16 -21.63
N PHE A 235 -0.48 -6.06 -21.37
CA PHE A 235 -1.90 -5.78 -21.52
C PHE A 235 -2.37 -4.64 -20.61
N VAL A 236 -2.03 -4.67 -19.32
CA VAL A 236 -2.39 -3.59 -18.37
C VAL A 236 -1.82 -2.24 -18.80
N ARG A 237 -0.62 -2.22 -19.40
CA ARG A 237 0.03 -1.00 -19.90
C ARG A 237 -0.56 -0.46 -21.21
N THR A 238 -1.50 -1.16 -21.84
CA THR A 238 -2.30 -0.58 -22.94
C THR A 238 -3.32 0.46 -22.42
N PHE A 239 -3.59 0.46 -21.11
CA PHE A 239 -4.39 1.45 -20.41
C PHE A 239 -3.50 2.56 -19.83
N PRO A 240 -4.04 3.75 -19.50
CA PRO A 240 -3.29 4.91 -19.01
C PRO A 240 -2.86 4.76 -17.53
N VAL A 241 -2.31 3.60 -17.17
CA VAL A 241 -1.86 3.25 -15.81
C VAL A 241 -0.60 3.97 -15.37
N GLN A 242 0.11 4.61 -16.32
CA GLN A 242 1.28 5.46 -16.07
C GLN A 242 0.91 6.93 -15.87
N SER A 243 -0.37 7.30 -15.95
CA SER A 243 -0.80 8.67 -15.72
C SER A 243 -0.52 9.12 -14.28
N ASN A 244 -0.21 10.41 -14.12
CA ASN A 244 0.04 11.05 -12.82
C ASN A 244 -1.24 11.26 -11.99
N LEU A 245 -2.38 10.67 -12.39
CA LEU A 245 -3.67 10.80 -11.70
C LEU A 245 -3.60 10.36 -10.23
N ARG A 246 -2.71 9.41 -9.93
CA ARG A 246 -2.44 8.95 -8.57
C ARG A 246 -1.94 10.06 -7.64
N ALA A 247 -1.34 11.13 -8.17
CA ALA A 247 -0.87 12.26 -7.37
C ALA A 247 -2.02 13.18 -6.90
N PHE A 248 -3.17 13.12 -7.57
CA PHE A 248 -4.34 13.96 -7.27
C PHE A 248 -5.38 13.27 -6.38
N LEU A 249 -5.16 12.00 -6.02
CA LEU A 249 -6.06 11.22 -5.19
C LEU A 249 -5.30 10.60 -4.01
N PRO A 250 -5.91 10.51 -2.81
CA PRO A 250 -5.34 9.77 -1.70
C PRO A 250 -5.12 8.29 -2.08
N GLN A 251 -3.96 7.73 -1.73
CA GLN A 251 -3.63 6.32 -2.03
C GLN A 251 -4.65 5.36 -1.41
N SER A 252 -5.13 5.63 -0.19
CA SER A 252 -6.17 4.85 0.49
C SER A 252 -7.47 4.71 -0.32
N ARG A 253 -7.85 5.72 -1.09
CA ARG A 253 -9.04 5.67 -1.96
C ARG A 253 -8.84 4.76 -3.16
N LEU A 254 -7.67 4.82 -3.78
CA LEU A 254 -7.32 3.94 -4.88
C LEU A 254 -7.27 2.48 -4.41
N ASP A 255 -6.67 2.24 -3.25
CA ASP A 255 -6.56 0.91 -2.67
C ASP A 255 -7.92 0.32 -2.33
N HIS A 256 -8.83 1.12 -1.74
CA HIS A 256 -10.19 0.69 -1.44
C HIS A 256 -10.97 0.31 -2.71
N LEU A 257 -10.91 1.11 -3.77
CA LEU A 257 -11.57 0.80 -5.05
C LEU A 257 -10.96 -0.43 -5.72
N ALA A 258 -9.63 -0.56 -5.71
CA ALA A 258 -8.95 -1.73 -6.26
C ALA A 258 -9.30 -3.01 -5.48
N GLU A 259 -9.40 -2.91 -4.16
CA GLU A 259 -9.80 -4.03 -3.31
C GLU A 259 -11.27 -4.41 -3.51
N GLU A 260 -12.17 -3.43 -3.61
CA GLU A 260 -13.57 -3.64 -3.98
C GLU A 260 -13.66 -4.39 -5.31
N ALA A 261 -12.90 -3.95 -6.32
CA ALA A 261 -12.86 -4.60 -7.63
C ALA A 261 -12.45 -6.09 -7.51
N ARG A 262 -11.36 -6.38 -6.80
CA ARG A 262 -10.82 -7.75 -6.66
C ARG A 262 -11.78 -8.70 -5.94
N ARG A 263 -12.64 -8.20 -5.05
CA ARG A 263 -13.62 -9.00 -4.31
C ARG A 263 -14.86 -9.35 -5.14
N LEU A 264 -15.11 -8.62 -6.23
CA LEU A 264 -16.31 -8.77 -7.06
C LEU A 264 -16.04 -9.58 -8.32
N SER A 265 -17.09 -10.23 -8.83
CA SER A 265 -17.05 -10.89 -10.14
C SER A 265 -17.21 -9.87 -11.26
N ALA A 266 -16.83 -10.25 -12.48
CA ALA A 266 -17.03 -9.38 -13.64
C ALA A 266 -18.51 -9.01 -13.86
N SER A 267 -19.44 -9.91 -13.54
CA SER A 267 -20.88 -9.63 -13.58
C SER A 267 -21.27 -8.54 -12.57
N HIS A 268 -20.86 -8.68 -11.31
CA HIS A 268 -21.21 -7.70 -10.27
C HIS A 268 -20.60 -6.32 -10.54
N LEU A 269 -19.41 -6.28 -11.13
CA LEU A 269 -18.81 -5.02 -11.61
C LEU A 269 -19.58 -4.45 -12.80
N GLY A 270 -20.13 -5.31 -13.66
CA GLY A 270 -20.97 -4.93 -14.79
C GLY A 270 -22.24 -4.19 -14.37
N ASP A 271 -22.82 -4.58 -13.23
CA ASP A 271 -24.04 -3.99 -12.65
C ASP A 271 -23.84 -2.55 -12.13
N PHE A 272 -22.59 -2.09 -11.99
CA PHE A 272 -22.31 -0.71 -11.59
C PHE A 272 -22.69 0.28 -12.69
N GLU A 273 -23.10 1.48 -12.28
CA GLU A 273 -23.26 2.63 -13.16
C GLU A 273 -21.92 2.90 -13.91
N PRO A 274 -21.94 3.24 -15.22
CA PRO A 274 -20.75 3.31 -16.06
C PRO A 274 -19.60 4.15 -15.49
N GLN A 275 -19.89 5.31 -14.90
CA GLN A 275 -18.87 6.18 -14.31
C GLN A 275 -18.15 5.49 -13.14
N ARG A 276 -18.92 4.91 -12.20
CA ARG A 276 -18.35 4.13 -11.09
C ARG A 276 -17.60 2.90 -11.58
N ARG A 277 -18.21 2.12 -12.48
CA ARG A 277 -17.65 0.87 -13.01
C ARG A 277 -16.25 1.09 -13.58
N ARG A 278 -16.11 2.05 -14.49
CA ARG A 278 -14.84 2.36 -15.16
C ARG A 278 -13.80 2.89 -14.18
N ALA A 279 -14.21 3.71 -13.20
CA ALA A 279 -13.31 4.22 -12.18
C ALA A 279 -12.78 3.11 -11.27
N THR A 280 -13.65 2.20 -10.82
CA THR A 280 -13.27 1.02 -10.03
C THR A 280 -12.31 0.11 -10.83
N LEU A 281 -12.58 -0.12 -12.12
CA LEU A 281 -11.69 -0.89 -12.99
C LEU A 281 -10.34 -0.19 -13.21
N MET A 282 -10.32 1.13 -13.40
CA MET A 282 -9.09 1.90 -13.53
C MET A 282 -8.24 1.85 -12.25
N ALA A 283 -8.87 1.96 -11.07
CA ALA A 283 -8.18 1.77 -9.80
C ALA A 283 -7.53 0.38 -9.71
N CYS A 284 -8.26 -0.68 -10.13
CA CYS A 284 -7.73 -2.03 -10.19
C CYS A 284 -6.57 -2.18 -11.20
N LEU A 285 -6.66 -1.57 -12.38
CA LEU A 285 -5.57 -1.58 -13.37
C LEU A 285 -4.32 -0.87 -12.86
N PHE A 286 -4.48 0.23 -12.13
CA PHE A 286 -3.37 0.90 -11.47
C PHE A 286 -2.68 -0.04 -10.46
N ASP A 287 -3.46 -0.67 -9.58
CA ASP A 287 -2.95 -1.65 -8.62
C ASP A 287 -2.23 -2.82 -9.32
N LEU A 288 -2.87 -3.43 -10.31
CA LEU A 288 -2.29 -4.51 -11.12
C LEU A 288 -1.00 -4.10 -11.81
N SER A 289 -0.88 -2.86 -12.31
CA SER A 289 0.37 -2.40 -12.91
C SER A 289 1.53 -2.39 -11.91
N LYS A 290 1.27 -2.10 -10.63
CA LYS A 290 2.29 -2.17 -9.56
C LYS A 290 2.58 -3.64 -9.24
N THR A 291 1.55 -4.39 -8.86
CA THR A 291 1.66 -5.78 -8.42
C THR A 291 2.25 -6.71 -9.48
N LEU A 292 1.92 -6.53 -10.77
CA LEU A 292 2.51 -7.30 -11.87
C LEU A 292 3.96 -6.91 -12.14
N THR A 293 4.34 -5.65 -11.92
CA THR A 293 5.75 -5.24 -12.02
C THR A 293 6.58 -5.99 -10.98
N ASP A 294 6.14 -6.00 -9.72
CA ASP A 294 6.81 -6.72 -8.65
C ASP A 294 6.81 -8.23 -8.89
N ALA A 295 5.67 -8.79 -9.32
CA ALA A 295 5.55 -10.22 -9.59
C ALA A 295 6.48 -10.69 -10.72
N VAL A 296 6.69 -9.90 -11.78
CA VAL A 296 7.63 -10.25 -12.84
C VAL A 296 9.06 -10.31 -12.32
N LEU A 297 9.48 -9.31 -11.52
CA LEU A 297 10.83 -9.24 -10.96
C LEU A 297 11.07 -10.36 -9.93
N ASP A 298 10.14 -10.60 -9.02
CA ASP A 298 10.22 -11.72 -8.06
C ASP A 298 10.24 -13.08 -8.78
N MET A 299 9.44 -13.25 -9.83
CA MET A 299 9.48 -14.49 -10.63
C MET A 299 10.83 -14.67 -11.33
N HIS A 300 11.42 -13.60 -11.87
CA HIS A 300 12.77 -13.64 -12.46
C HIS A 300 13.81 -14.03 -11.40
N ASP A 301 13.80 -13.39 -10.24
CA ASP A 301 14.72 -13.67 -9.14
C ASP A 301 14.64 -15.13 -8.69
N ARG A 302 13.42 -15.67 -8.53
CA ARG A 302 13.22 -17.08 -8.18
C ARG A 302 13.73 -18.03 -9.26
N VAL A 303 13.57 -17.68 -10.54
CA VAL A 303 14.16 -18.46 -11.65
C VAL A 303 15.69 -18.43 -11.57
N MET A 304 16.30 -17.26 -11.33
CA MET A 304 17.74 -17.13 -11.21
C MET A 304 18.31 -17.91 -10.00
N VAL A 305 17.66 -17.82 -8.85
CA VAL A 305 18.03 -18.58 -7.65
C VAL A 305 17.93 -20.08 -7.89
N SER A 306 16.87 -20.55 -8.55
CA SER A 306 16.73 -21.96 -8.90
C SER A 306 17.84 -22.43 -9.84
N LEU A 307 18.23 -21.62 -10.82
CA LEU A 307 19.30 -21.95 -11.75
C LEU A 307 20.66 -22.08 -11.05
N LEU A 308 20.96 -21.17 -10.11
CA LEU A 308 22.20 -21.22 -9.33
C LEU A 308 22.24 -22.43 -8.40
N ARG A 309 21.14 -22.70 -7.67
CA ARG A 309 21.03 -23.88 -6.79
C ARG A 309 21.15 -25.19 -7.55
N ASP A 310 20.54 -25.29 -8.72
CA ASP A 310 20.68 -26.47 -9.57
C ASP A 310 22.13 -26.64 -10.02
N GLY A 311 22.83 -25.55 -10.34
CA GLY A 311 24.25 -25.59 -10.68
C GLY A 311 25.15 -26.00 -9.52
N GLU A 312 24.88 -25.50 -8.31
CA GLU A 312 25.57 -25.92 -7.07
C GLU A 312 25.37 -27.41 -6.81
N ARG A 313 24.14 -27.90 -6.98
CA ARG A 313 23.82 -29.33 -6.83
C ARG A 313 24.56 -30.18 -7.86
N GLU A 314 24.56 -29.79 -9.14
CA GLU A 314 25.26 -30.52 -10.19
C GLU A 314 26.78 -30.52 -9.98
N ALA A 315 27.36 -29.40 -9.55
CA ALA A 315 28.78 -29.33 -9.17
C ALA A 315 29.10 -30.24 -7.98
N ALA A 316 28.25 -30.27 -6.95
CA ALA A 316 28.41 -31.16 -5.80
C ALA A 316 28.27 -32.65 -6.20
N GLU A 317 27.33 -32.99 -7.07
CA GLU A 317 27.19 -34.34 -7.62
C GLU A 317 28.40 -34.74 -8.49
N ALA A 318 28.95 -33.82 -9.28
CA ALA A 318 30.16 -34.02 -10.06
C ALA A 318 31.38 -34.23 -9.15
N PHE A 319 31.53 -33.42 -8.10
CA PHE A 319 32.57 -33.60 -7.09
C PHE A 319 32.40 -34.91 -6.33
N GLY A 320 31.19 -35.34 -5.99
CA GLY A 320 30.96 -36.64 -5.36
C GLY A 320 31.44 -37.82 -6.22
N LYS A 321 31.36 -37.70 -7.55
CA LYS A 321 31.78 -38.75 -8.51
C LYS A 321 33.28 -38.69 -8.85
N GLN A 322 33.84 -37.49 -8.99
CA GLN A 322 35.19 -37.26 -9.52
C GLN A 322 36.19 -36.75 -8.47
N GLY A 323 35.70 -36.31 -7.31
CA GLY A 323 36.47 -35.65 -6.26
C GLY A 323 37.33 -36.59 -5.40
N PRO A 324 36.88 -37.79 -4.98
CA PRO A 324 37.72 -38.66 -4.16
C PRO A 324 39.06 -39.04 -4.81
N PRO A 325 39.11 -39.45 -6.10
CA PRO A 325 40.38 -39.67 -6.78
C PRO A 325 41.25 -38.41 -6.85
N LEU A 326 40.65 -37.24 -7.08
CA LEU A 326 41.37 -35.96 -7.14
C LEU A 326 42.00 -35.59 -5.79
N VAL A 327 41.28 -35.80 -4.68
CA VAL A 327 41.78 -35.57 -3.32
C VAL A 327 42.94 -36.51 -3.00
N GLU A 328 42.84 -37.78 -3.41
CA GLU A 328 43.92 -38.76 -3.27
C GLU A 328 45.17 -38.33 -4.06
N GLN A 329 45.00 -37.93 -5.32
CA GLN A 329 46.08 -37.41 -6.16
C GLN A 329 46.77 -36.17 -5.57
N PHE A 330 45.99 -35.21 -5.06
CA PHE A 330 46.55 -34.04 -4.36
C PHE A 330 47.29 -34.42 -3.07
N GLY A 331 46.79 -35.42 -2.35
CA GLY A 331 47.46 -35.99 -1.19
C GLY A 331 48.83 -36.56 -1.56
N THR A 332 48.89 -37.36 -2.63
CA THR A 332 50.15 -37.89 -3.17
C THR A 332 51.10 -36.78 -3.59
N PHE A 333 50.64 -35.77 -4.34
CA PHE A 333 51.49 -34.64 -4.74
C PHE A 333 52.00 -33.82 -3.56
N ARG A 334 51.17 -33.61 -2.53
CA ARG A 334 51.61 -32.93 -1.30
C ARG A 334 52.70 -33.71 -0.59
N SER A 335 52.56 -35.03 -0.48
CA SER A 335 53.55 -35.89 0.17
C SER A 335 54.87 -35.93 -0.61
N VAL A 336 54.81 -35.97 -1.95
CA VAL A 336 55.98 -35.85 -2.83
C VAL A 336 56.67 -34.50 -2.65
N CYS A 337 55.92 -33.39 -2.65
CA CYS A 337 56.50 -32.06 -2.44
C CYS A 337 57.15 -31.93 -1.05
N ALA A 338 56.51 -32.47 -0.01
CA ALA A 338 57.08 -32.48 1.34
C ALA A 338 58.38 -33.28 1.41
N ALA A 339 58.45 -34.44 0.73
CA ALA A 339 59.67 -35.24 0.65
C ALA A 339 60.81 -34.50 -0.05
N VAL A 340 60.52 -33.80 -1.14
CA VAL A 340 61.51 -32.98 -1.86
C VAL A 340 62.01 -31.81 -1.01
N ILE A 341 61.11 -31.14 -0.29
CA ILE A 341 61.49 -30.05 0.64
C ILE A 341 62.42 -30.59 1.74
N ALA A 342 62.04 -31.69 2.39
CA ALA A 342 62.84 -32.29 3.46
C ALA A 342 64.22 -32.78 2.97
N ALA A 343 64.27 -33.40 1.79
CA ALA A 343 65.54 -33.83 1.17
C ALA A 343 66.47 -32.65 0.91
N ARG A 344 65.93 -31.53 0.43
CA ARG A 344 66.71 -30.30 0.20
C ARG A 344 67.25 -29.69 1.49
N GLU A 345 66.46 -29.69 2.56
CA GLU A 345 66.88 -29.18 3.87
C GLU A 345 67.96 -30.05 4.52
N GLN A 346 67.94 -31.37 4.27
CA GLN A 346 68.85 -32.35 4.86
C GLN A 346 70.05 -32.69 3.96
N GLY A 347 70.14 -32.11 2.75
CA GLY A 347 71.20 -32.41 1.78
C GLY A 347 71.13 -33.82 1.20
N ALA A 348 69.97 -34.46 1.22
CA ALA A 348 69.74 -35.81 0.71
C ALA A 348 69.31 -35.82 -0.78
N ASP A 349 69.36 -36.99 -1.42
CA ASP A 349 68.92 -37.17 -2.82
C ASP A 349 67.39 -37.05 -2.94
N PRO A 350 66.87 -36.07 -3.72
CA PRO A 350 65.44 -35.90 -3.94
C PRO A 350 64.74 -37.13 -4.55
N TYR A 351 65.40 -37.91 -5.41
CA TYR A 351 64.77 -39.05 -6.05
C TYR A 351 64.52 -40.20 -5.07
N GLN A 352 65.49 -40.47 -4.19
CA GLN A 352 65.33 -41.45 -3.11
C GLN A 352 64.24 -41.03 -2.11
N ALA A 353 64.15 -39.73 -1.81
CA ALA A 353 63.12 -39.20 -0.93
C ALA A 353 61.70 -39.33 -1.52
N ILE A 354 61.54 -39.14 -2.84
CA ILE A 354 60.26 -39.34 -3.53
C ILE A 354 59.87 -40.83 -3.51
N GLU A 355 60.79 -41.74 -3.84
CA GLU A 355 60.53 -43.19 -3.86
C GLU A 355 60.18 -43.76 -2.49
N ALA A 356 60.66 -43.14 -1.41
CA ALA A 356 60.29 -43.51 -0.03
C ALA A 356 58.82 -43.20 0.31
N VAL A 357 58.18 -42.31 -0.44
CA VAL A 357 56.81 -41.81 -0.16
C VAL A 357 55.79 -42.30 -1.19
N VAL A 358 56.21 -42.53 -2.44
CA VAL A 358 55.33 -43.06 -3.49
C VAL A 358 56.12 -43.92 -4.47
N ASN A 359 55.50 -44.98 -5.01
CA ASN A 359 56.11 -45.76 -6.08
C ASN A 359 56.29 -44.89 -7.35
N TRP A 360 57.50 -44.87 -7.92
CA TRP A 360 57.83 -44.04 -9.09
C TRP A 360 56.92 -44.29 -10.30
N ARG A 361 56.54 -45.57 -10.54
CA ARG A 361 55.65 -45.93 -11.65
C ARG A 361 54.23 -45.41 -11.44
N GLN A 362 53.72 -45.50 -10.21
CA GLN A 362 52.41 -44.97 -9.82
C GLN A 362 52.36 -43.44 -9.94
N LEU A 363 53.44 -42.74 -9.55
CA LEU A 363 53.57 -41.29 -9.73
C LEU A 363 53.54 -40.90 -11.22
N VAL A 364 54.28 -41.61 -12.06
CA VAL A 364 54.31 -41.39 -13.51
C VAL A 364 52.94 -41.66 -14.15
N GLU A 365 52.23 -42.70 -13.73
CA GLU A 365 50.86 -42.99 -14.19
C GLU A 365 49.90 -41.86 -13.79
N THR A 366 49.98 -41.38 -12.55
CA THR A 366 49.17 -40.26 -12.04
C THR A 366 49.40 -38.96 -12.83
N VAL A 367 50.62 -38.71 -13.29
CA VAL A 367 50.96 -37.51 -14.07
C VAL A 367 50.67 -37.68 -15.57
N ARG A 368 50.76 -38.90 -16.11
CA ARG A 368 50.54 -39.19 -17.54
C ARG A 368 49.07 -39.42 -17.90
N GLU A 369 48.23 -39.81 -16.95
CA GLU A 369 46.78 -39.78 -17.13
C GLU A 369 46.32 -38.33 -17.32
N ARG A 370 46.18 -37.91 -18.58
CA ARG A 370 45.60 -36.60 -18.93
C ARG A 370 44.23 -36.48 -18.30
N GLU A 371 44.08 -35.50 -17.41
CA GLU A 371 42.86 -35.06 -16.74
C GLU A 371 41.56 -35.70 -17.27
N VAL A 372 41.10 -36.77 -16.61
CA VAL A 372 39.73 -37.27 -16.79
C VAL A 372 38.72 -36.30 -16.15
N VAL A 373 39.18 -35.50 -15.17
CA VAL A 373 38.38 -34.55 -14.42
C VAL A 373 38.38 -33.20 -15.14
N ARG A 374 37.26 -32.86 -15.77
CA ARG A 374 37.04 -31.51 -16.31
C ARG A 374 36.79 -30.57 -15.14
N THR A 375 37.80 -29.81 -14.72
CA THR A 375 37.71 -28.83 -13.61
C THR A 375 36.52 -27.87 -13.74
N GLU A 376 36.12 -27.56 -14.98
CA GLU A 376 34.90 -26.79 -15.26
C GLU A 376 33.62 -27.43 -14.70
N GLN A 377 33.53 -28.75 -14.62
CA GLN A 377 32.36 -29.48 -14.06
C GLN A 377 32.28 -29.36 -12.54
N LEU A 378 33.34 -28.91 -11.88
CA LEU A 378 33.36 -28.62 -10.45
C LEU A 378 32.90 -27.19 -10.14
N ASP A 379 32.79 -26.32 -11.15
CA ASP A 379 32.30 -24.94 -11.00
C ASP A 379 30.77 -24.89 -11.10
N PRO A 380 30.04 -24.49 -10.02
CA PRO A 380 28.60 -24.29 -10.07
C PRO A 380 28.11 -23.37 -11.20
N LEU A 381 28.92 -22.37 -11.56
CA LEU A 381 28.54 -21.40 -12.59
C LEU A 381 28.59 -22.01 -14.00
N HIS A 382 29.44 -23.00 -14.25
CA HIS A 382 29.45 -23.73 -15.52
C HIS A 382 28.10 -24.40 -15.78
N HIS A 383 27.57 -25.11 -14.78
CA HIS A 383 26.27 -25.79 -14.86
C HIS A 383 25.10 -24.81 -14.96
N ALA A 384 25.15 -23.72 -14.18
CA ALA A 384 24.13 -22.67 -14.27
C ALA A 384 24.08 -22.03 -15.67
N LEU A 385 25.23 -21.77 -16.29
CA LEU A 385 25.33 -21.20 -17.63
C LEU A 385 24.93 -22.18 -18.74
N GLY A 386 25.12 -23.49 -18.54
CA GLY A 386 24.59 -24.52 -19.44
C GLY A 386 23.07 -24.43 -19.62
N ARG A 387 22.37 -23.80 -18.67
CA ARG A 387 20.92 -23.60 -18.68
C ARG A 387 20.51 -22.17 -19.10
N TYR A 388 21.45 -21.34 -19.56
CA TYR A 388 21.22 -19.95 -19.98
C TYR A 388 20.14 -19.79 -21.05
N ALA A 389 19.95 -20.79 -21.93
CA ALA A 389 18.88 -20.78 -22.93
C ALA A 389 17.49 -20.55 -22.31
N LYS A 390 17.26 -21.03 -21.07
CA LYS A 390 16.02 -20.78 -20.32
C LYS A 390 15.83 -19.29 -20.02
N VAL A 391 16.88 -18.59 -19.61
CA VAL A 391 16.85 -17.13 -19.34
C VAL A 391 16.67 -16.37 -20.66
N ARG A 392 17.44 -16.75 -21.68
CA ARG A 392 17.38 -16.14 -23.01
C ARG A 392 15.97 -16.22 -23.64
N SER A 393 15.18 -17.24 -23.31
CA SER A 393 13.82 -17.39 -23.83
C SER A 393 12.86 -16.27 -23.43
N TYR A 394 13.10 -15.55 -22.32
CA TYR A 394 12.25 -14.45 -21.85
C TYR A 394 12.99 -13.12 -21.65
N ALA A 395 14.33 -13.12 -21.58
CA ALA A 395 15.13 -11.93 -21.36
C ALA A 395 14.85 -10.78 -22.35
N PRO A 396 14.65 -10.99 -23.68
CA PRO A 396 14.31 -9.90 -24.60
C PRO A 396 13.04 -9.16 -24.18
N ARG A 397 11.99 -9.90 -23.79
CA ARG A 397 10.71 -9.33 -23.38
C ARG A 397 10.80 -8.65 -22.01
N LEU A 398 11.59 -9.22 -21.09
CA LEU A 398 11.85 -8.60 -19.78
C LEU A 398 12.54 -7.24 -19.94
N LEU A 399 13.62 -7.19 -20.71
CA LEU A 399 14.39 -5.96 -20.94
C LEU A 399 13.61 -4.92 -21.75
N ALA A 400 12.74 -5.34 -22.66
CA ALA A 400 11.84 -4.43 -23.36
C ALA A 400 10.74 -3.86 -22.44
N ALA A 401 10.31 -4.62 -21.43
CA ALA A 401 9.26 -4.20 -20.51
C ALA A 401 9.75 -3.21 -19.43
N PHE A 402 11.03 -3.19 -19.08
CA PHE A 402 11.53 -2.35 -17.98
C PHE A 402 12.56 -1.34 -18.45
N SER A 403 12.57 -0.18 -17.79
CA SER A 403 13.65 0.80 -17.89
C SER A 403 14.40 0.79 -16.57
N PHE A 404 15.68 0.46 -16.63
CA PHE A 404 16.56 0.43 -15.46
C PHE A 404 17.34 1.74 -15.40
N GLN A 405 17.48 2.28 -14.18
CA GLN A 405 18.26 3.48 -13.89
C GLN A 405 19.15 3.16 -12.68
N ALA A 406 20.40 3.60 -12.73
CA ALA A 406 21.34 3.44 -11.62
C ALA A 406 22.40 4.54 -11.66
N GLU A 407 22.93 4.87 -10.49
CA GLU A 407 24.03 5.81 -10.29
C GLU A 407 25.24 5.10 -9.65
N GLY A 408 26.41 5.74 -9.71
CA GLY A 408 27.63 5.24 -9.09
C GLY A 408 28.08 3.88 -9.62
N THR A 409 28.38 2.94 -8.72
CA THR A 409 28.99 1.64 -9.06
C THR A 409 28.09 0.71 -9.88
N ALA A 410 26.79 0.99 -9.96
CA ALA A 410 25.83 0.22 -10.73
C ALA A 410 25.58 0.78 -12.15
N ALA A 411 26.09 1.97 -12.48
CA ALA A 411 25.93 2.56 -13.82
C ALA A 411 26.44 1.66 -14.97
N PRO A 412 27.64 1.03 -14.88
CA PRO A 412 28.11 0.12 -15.94
C PRO A 412 27.21 -1.09 -16.17
N LEU A 413 26.48 -1.55 -15.15
CA LEU A 413 25.52 -2.65 -15.29
C LEU A 413 24.30 -2.20 -16.09
N VAL A 414 23.76 -1.01 -15.80
CA VAL A 414 22.62 -0.46 -16.56
C VAL A 414 22.99 -0.18 -18.01
N GLU A 415 24.19 0.32 -18.27
CA GLU A 415 24.73 0.46 -19.63
C GLU A 415 24.75 -0.89 -20.37
N ALA A 416 25.23 -1.96 -19.73
CA ALA A 416 25.23 -3.29 -20.33
C ALA A 416 23.81 -3.86 -20.55
N LEU A 417 22.87 -3.61 -19.63
CA LEU A 417 21.46 -4.01 -19.81
C LEU A 417 20.82 -3.27 -20.98
N ASN A 418 21.10 -1.97 -21.15
CA ASN A 418 20.64 -1.18 -22.29
C ASN A 418 21.23 -1.67 -23.61
N LEU A 419 22.53 -1.96 -23.64
CA LEU A 419 23.19 -2.57 -24.80
C LEU A 419 22.55 -3.91 -25.16
N LEU A 420 22.31 -4.79 -24.18
CA LEU A 420 21.63 -6.07 -24.42
C LEU A 420 20.21 -5.87 -24.96
N ARG A 421 19.46 -4.90 -24.44
CA ARG A 421 18.12 -4.56 -24.94
C ARG A 421 18.16 -4.14 -26.41
N GLU A 422 19.10 -3.28 -26.79
CA GLU A 422 19.31 -2.86 -28.19
C GLU A 422 19.72 -4.03 -29.09
N MET A 423 20.64 -4.87 -28.62
CA MET A 423 21.06 -6.07 -29.36
C MET A 423 19.90 -7.03 -29.60
N TYR A 424 19.06 -7.27 -28.59
CA TYR A 424 17.87 -8.09 -28.75
C TYR A 424 16.86 -7.48 -29.71
N ALA A 425 16.62 -6.16 -29.65
CA ALA A 425 15.73 -5.47 -30.56
C ALA A 425 16.22 -5.53 -32.02
N ALA A 426 17.53 -5.41 -32.24
CA ALA A 426 18.16 -5.49 -33.56
C ALA A 426 18.54 -6.92 -34.00
N ASN A 427 18.22 -7.93 -33.18
CA ASN A 427 18.62 -9.33 -33.38
C ASN A 427 20.14 -9.53 -33.64
N LYS A 428 20.97 -8.63 -33.08
CA LYS A 428 22.43 -8.65 -33.21
C LYS A 428 23.02 -9.76 -32.35
N ARG A 429 23.95 -10.51 -32.93
CA ARG A 429 24.67 -11.61 -32.24
C ARG A 429 26.11 -11.28 -31.90
N ALA A 430 26.72 -10.35 -32.63
CA ALA A 430 28.07 -9.88 -32.37
C ALA A 430 28.05 -8.77 -31.31
N LEU A 431 28.95 -8.87 -30.33
CA LEU A 431 29.17 -7.81 -29.33
C LEU A 431 29.87 -6.61 -30.00
N PRO A 432 29.56 -5.38 -29.58
CA PRO A 432 30.33 -4.21 -30.01
C PRO A 432 31.75 -4.24 -29.44
N GLU A 433 32.66 -3.45 -30.01
CA GLU A 433 34.04 -3.34 -29.53
C GLU A 433 34.14 -2.87 -28.07
N ARG A 434 33.23 -1.98 -27.65
CA ARG A 434 33.15 -1.49 -26.26
C ARG A 434 31.96 -2.12 -25.55
N VAL A 435 32.22 -3.15 -24.75
CA VAL A 435 31.24 -3.76 -23.85
C VAL A 435 31.50 -3.27 -22.42
N PRO A 436 30.51 -2.67 -21.73
CA PRO A 436 30.65 -2.35 -20.32
C PRO A 436 30.83 -3.65 -19.52
N ILE A 437 31.98 -3.82 -18.89
CA ILE A 437 32.33 -5.03 -18.10
C ILE A 437 32.76 -4.71 -16.67
N GLY A 438 32.79 -3.42 -16.29
CA GLY A 438 33.26 -2.98 -14.96
C GLY A 438 32.43 -3.49 -13.78
N PHE A 439 31.23 -4.04 -14.03
CA PHE A 439 30.38 -4.65 -13.01
C PHE A 439 30.65 -6.15 -12.79
N VAL A 440 31.47 -6.79 -13.64
CA VAL A 440 31.73 -8.24 -13.61
C VAL A 440 32.57 -8.55 -12.38
N ARG A 441 32.00 -9.30 -11.43
CA ARG A 441 32.71 -9.75 -10.22
C ARG A 441 33.71 -10.86 -10.56
N GLN A 442 34.81 -10.94 -9.81
CA GLN A 442 35.88 -11.93 -10.03
C GLN A 442 35.37 -13.37 -10.17
N LYS A 443 34.37 -13.77 -9.36
CA LYS A 443 33.77 -15.11 -9.44
C LYS A 443 33.16 -15.46 -10.81
N TRP A 444 32.77 -14.46 -11.61
CA TRP A 444 32.21 -14.65 -12.96
C TRP A 444 33.27 -14.52 -14.06
N ALA A 445 34.46 -14.00 -13.75
CA ALA A 445 35.48 -13.68 -14.76
C ALA A 445 35.88 -14.89 -15.60
N GLY A 446 36.09 -16.05 -14.97
CA GLY A 446 36.44 -17.30 -15.65
C GLY A 446 35.36 -17.84 -16.59
N GLN A 447 34.11 -17.38 -16.47
CA GLN A 447 33.02 -17.75 -17.37
C GLN A 447 32.73 -16.67 -18.44
N VAL A 448 33.02 -15.40 -18.14
CA VAL A 448 32.76 -14.27 -19.04
C VAL A 448 33.90 -14.04 -20.03
N PHE A 449 35.16 -14.22 -19.61
CA PHE A 449 36.34 -13.90 -20.42
C PHE A 449 37.02 -15.13 -21.05
N LYS A 450 36.31 -16.26 -21.18
CA LYS A 450 36.86 -17.49 -21.77
C LYS A 450 37.44 -17.21 -23.16
N GLY A 451 38.76 -17.41 -23.32
CA GLY A 451 39.51 -17.15 -24.56
C GLY A 451 40.47 -15.95 -24.51
N SER A 452 40.67 -15.32 -23.36
CA SER A 452 41.68 -14.27 -23.17
C SER A 452 42.88 -14.83 -22.38
N HIS A 453 43.70 -15.66 -23.04
CA HIS A 453 45.06 -15.95 -22.61
C HIS A 453 46.01 -15.60 -23.74
#